data_AF-A0AA35RRD1-F1
#
_entry.id   AF-A0AA35RRD1-F1
#
_cell.length_a   1.000
_cell.length_b   1.000
_cell.length_c   1.000
_cell.angle_alpha   90.00
_cell.angle_beta   90.00
_cell.angle_gamma   90.00
#
_symmetry.space_group_name_H-M   'P 1'
#
loop_
_entity.id
_entity.type
_entity.pdbx_description
1 polymer ?
#
loop_
_entity_poly.entity_id
_entity_poly.type
_entity_poly.pdbx_seq_one_letter_code
_entity_poly.pdbx_strand_id
1 'polypeptide(L)'
;QGVTIPSQRRWVQYYGHLIRNSLEYSPRTVLLKALRLQGMPMMQVGTCVPSFVVRFNNVRIHTSKVYENLRKTDTIVDLTLPQPVPLCGDIKIELFHNTRTYRKEKMLHFWFNTFFIDMHIAQQQAWAADEHRSL
;
A
#
# COMPACT_ATOMS: atom_id res chain seq x y z
N GLN A 1 16.05 -18.87 -10.51
CA GLN A 1 15.04 -18.35 -9.55
C GLN A 1 13.97 -17.63 -10.35
N GLY A 2 12.69 -17.91 -10.10
CA GLY A 2 11.57 -17.33 -10.86
C GLY A 2 11.23 -15.89 -10.44
N VAL A 3 9.95 -15.54 -10.45
CA VAL A 3 9.44 -14.20 -10.08
C VAL A 3 9.54 -13.99 -8.57
N THR A 4 10.47 -13.13 -8.11
CA THR A 4 10.74 -12.90 -6.68
C THR A 4 10.11 -11.61 -6.12
N ILE A 5 9.82 -10.62 -6.95
CA ILE A 5 9.26 -9.34 -6.49
C ILE A 5 7.77 -9.50 -6.15
N PRO A 6 7.31 -9.12 -4.94
CA PRO A 6 5.92 -9.34 -4.51
C PRO A 6 4.86 -8.74 -5.44
N SER A 7 5.11 -7.55 -5.98
CA SER A 7 4.18 -6.93 -6.93
C SER A 7 4.06 -7.73 -8.22
N GLN A 8 5.16 -8.33 -8.72
CA GLN A 8 5.11 -9.19 -9.91
C GLN A 8 4.32 -10.49 -9.63
N ARG A 9 4.52 -11.10 -8.46
CA ARG A 9 3.73 -12.27 -8.03
C ARG A 9 2.23 -11.94 -7.93
N ARG A 10 1.88 -10.75 -7.42
CA ARG A 10 0.50 -10.26 -7.33
C ARG A 10 -0.17 -10.18 -8.70
N TRP A 11 0.55 -9.74 -9.73
CA TRP A 11 0.03 -9.69 -11.10
C TRP A 11 -0.32 -11.07 -11.66
N VAL A 12 0.51 -12.08 -11.39
CA VAL A 12 0.21 -13.48 -11.75
C VAL A 12 -1.05 -13.95 -11.02
N GLN A 13 -1.20 -13.60 -9.74
CA GLN A 13 -2.40 -13.94 -8.95
C GLN A 13 -3.66 -13.27 -9.48
N TYR A 14 -3.57 -11.98 -9.85
CA TYR A 14 -4.68 -11.23 -10.46
C TYR A 14 -5.15 -11.88 -11.76
N TYR A 15 -4.23 -12.19 -12.65
CA TYR A 15 -4.57 -12.86 -13.90
C TYR A 15 -5.19 -14.25 -13.66
N GLY A 16 -4.61 -15.04 -12.75
CA GLY A 16 -5.19 -16.32 -12.35
C GLY A 16 -6.59 -16.19 -11.76
N HIS A 17 -6.87 -15.13 -10.99
CA HIS A 17 -8.19 -14.85 -10.44
C HIS A 17 -9.22 -14.51 -11.53
N LEU A 18 -8.85 -13.72 -12.54
CA LEU A 18 -9.73 -13.42 -13.68
C LEU A 18 -10.15 -14.70 -14.41
N ILE A 19 -9.19 -15.58 -14.73
CA ILE A 19 -9.45 -16.83 -15.45
C ILE A 19 -10.35 -17.76 -14.63
N ARG A 20 -9.98 -18.01 -13.36
CA ARG A 20 -10.69 -18.99 -12.50
C ARG A 20 -12.14 -18.63 -12.24
N ASN A 21 -12.46 -17.34 -12.24
CA ASN A 21 -13.79 -16.84 -11.91
C ASN A 21 -14.52 -16.28 -13.15
N SER A 22 -13.95 -16.47 -14.35
CA SER A 22 -14.49 -15.96 -15.61
C SER A 22 -14.89 -14.49 -15.55
N LEU A 23 -14.05 -13.67 -14.91
CA LEU A 23 -14.31 -12.25 -14.70
C LEU A 23 -13.81 -11.44 -15.89
N GLU A 24 -14.62 -10.47 -16.31
CA GLU A 24 -14.17 -9.40 -17.19
C GLU A 24 -13.52 -8.29 -16.36
N TYR A 25 -12.32 -7.88 -16.77
CA TYR A 25 -11.61 -6.81 -16.08
C TYR A 25 -12.29 -5.46 -16.35
N SER A 26 -12.62 -4.72 -15.29
CA SER A 26 -13.15 -3.36 -15.37
C SER A 26 -12.58 -2.50 -14.24
N PRO A 27 -11.74 -1.48 -14.53
CA PRO A 27 -11.11 -0.70 -13.48
C PRO A 27 -12.16 0.06 -12.64
N ARG A 28 -11.99 0.05 -11.31
CA ARG A 28 -12.95 0.65 -10.37
C ARG A 28 -12.35 1.87 -9.70
N THR A 29 -13.11 2.96 -9.65
CA THR A 29 -12.69 4.14 -8.90
C THR A 29 -12.83 3.87 -7.40
N VAL A 30 -11.76 4.10 -6.66
CA VAL A 30 -11.74 4.06 -5.18
C VAL A 30 -11.16 5.34 -4.61
N LEU A 31 -11.45 5.62 -3.33
CA LEU A 31 -10.94 6.79 -2.63
C LEU A 31 -9.87 6.38 -1.62
N LEU A 32 -8.62 6.77 -1.86
CA LEU A 32 -7.55 6.61 -0.88
C LEU A 32 -7.73 7.64 0.23
N LYS A 33 -7.97 7.18 1.45
CA LYS A 33 -8.14 8.05 2.64
C LYS A 33 -6.89 8.13 3.51
N ALA A 34 -6.18 7.01 3.66
CA ALA A 34 -4.99 6.91 4.49
C ALA A 34 -4.14 5.71 4.07
N LEU A 35 -2.85 5.74 4.42
CA LEU A 35 -2.02 4.53 4.49
C LEU A 35 -1.78 4.19 5.96
N ARG A 36 -2.14 2.97 6.37
CA ARG A 36 -1.88 2.47 7.72
C ARG A 36 -0.58 1.66 7.73
N LEU A 37 0.36 2.08 8.57
CA LEU A 37 1.57 1.32 8.86
C LEU A 37 1.34 0.51 10.13
N GLN A 38 1.64 -0.79 10.08
CA GLN A 38 1.66 -1.67 11.24
C GLN A 38 3.11 -2.09 11.50
N GLY A 39 3.60 -1.76 12.69
CA GLY A 39 5.02 -1.82 13.02
C GLY A 39 5.80 -0.64 12.44
N MET A 40 6.53 0.07 13.29
CA MET A 40 7.34 1.21 12.85
C MET A 40 8.68 0.75 12.26
N PRO A 41 8.97 1.05 10.99
CA PRO A 41 10.22 0.65 10.36
C PRO A 41 11.40 1.41 10.97
N MET A 42 12.46 0.67 11.34
CA MET A 42 13.70 1.23 11.88
C MET A 42 14.63 1.66 10.73
N MET A 43 14.46 2.88 10.22
CA MET A 43 15.29 3.41 9.12
C MET A 43 16.57 4.08 9.65
N GLN A 44 16.46 5.05 10.57
CA GLN A 44 17.59 5.74 11.22
C GLN A 44 17.33 5.91 12.71
N VAL A 45 18.37 5.81 13.56
CA VAL A 45 18.40 6.01 15.04
C VAL A 45 17.02 6.18 15.71
N GLY A 46 16.19 5.13 15.65
CA GLY A 46 14.90 5.08 16.34
C GLY A 46 13.78 6.02 15.84
N THR A 47 13.89 6.65 14.67
CA THR A 47 12.83 7.52 14.12
C THR A 47 12.50 7.18 12.66
N CYS A 48 11.23 7.41 12.28
CA CYS A 48 10.77 7.36 10.89
C CYS A 48 9.89 8.57 10.65
N VAL A 49 10.27 9.40 9.67
CA VAL A 49 9.52 10.56 9.21
C VAL A 49 8.95 10.29 7.81
N PRO A 50 7.80 9.61 7.68
CA PRO A 50 7.32 9.13 6.40
C PRO A 50 6.69 10.25 5.56
N SER A 51 6.85 10.12 4.24
CA SER A 51 6.00 10.75 3.22
C SER A 51 5.74 9.72 2.13
N PHE A 52 4.72 9.93 1.30
CA PHE A 52 4.41 9.01 0.22
C PHE A 52 4.00 9.71 -1.07
N VAL A 53 4.21 8.99 -2.16
CA VAL A 53 3.87 9.40 -3.52
C VAL A 53 2.96 8.37 -4.14
N VAL A 54 1.88 8.83 -4.75
CA VAL A 54 0.96 8.01 -5.53
C VAL A 54 1.23 8.26 -7.01
N ARG A 55 1.40 7.18 -7.78
CA ARG A 55 1.56 7.27 -9.24
C ARG A 55 0.54 6.41 -9.97
N PHE A 56 0.10 6.92 -11.11
CA PHE A 56 -0.68 6.23 -12.12
C PHE A 56 0.07 6.35 -13.44
N ASN A 57 0.34 5.24 -14.13
CA ASN A 57 1.13 5.22 -15.38
C ASN A 57 2.45 6.01 -15.31
N ASN A 58 3.20 5.83 -14.21
CA ASN A 58 4.42 6.59 -13.87
C ASN A 58 4.24 8.10 -13.66
N VAL A 59 3.07 8.68 -13.91
CA VAL A 59 2.73 10.06 -13.58
C VAL A 59 2.46 10.17 -12.10
N ARG A 60 3.04 11.19 -11.46
CA ARG A 60 2.79 11.51 -10.06
C ARG A 60 1.45 12.22 -9.93
N ILE A 61 0.46 11.55 -9.36
CA ILE A 61 -0.89 12.09 -9.18
C ILE A 61 -1.12 12.67 -7.78
N HIS A 62 -0.34 12.24 -6.78
CA HIS A 62 -0.41 12.81 -5.44
C HIS A 62 0.96 12.72 -4.73
N THR A 63 1.24 13.71 -3.90
CA THR A 63 2.34 13.70 -2.92
C THR A 63 1.78 14.10 -1.57
N SER A 64 1.98 13.24 -0.57
CA SER A 64 1.53 13.55 0.78
C SER A 64 2.38 14.68 1.39
N LYS A 65 1.87 15.28 2.46
CA LYS A 65 2.73 15.99 3.41
C LYS A 65 3.72 15.03 4.06
N VAL A 66 4.73 15.60 4.72
CA VAL A 66 5.58 14.85 5.64
C VAL A 66 4.79 14.61 6.93
N TYR A 67 4.83 13.39 7.46
CA TYR A 67 4.20 13.04 8.72
C TYR A 67 5.27 13.04 9.81
N GLU A 68 5.22 14.07 10.65
CA GLU A 68 6.15 14.30 11.75
C GLU A 68 5.60 13.75 13.08
N ASN A 69 6.43 13.74 14.13
CA ASN A 69 6.05 13.36 15.50
C ASN A 69 5.62 11.89 15.69
N LEU A 70 6.01 11.00 14.78
CA LEU A 70 5.84 9.56 14.99
C LEU A 70 6.89 9.02 15.96
N ARG A 71 6.47 8.20 16.92
CA ARG A 71 7.32 7.61 17.94
C ARG A 71 7.69 6.18 17.56
N LYS A 72 8.87 5.74 18.02
CA LYS A 72 9.32 4.34 17.84
C LYS A 72 8.36 3.32 18.43
N THR A 73 7.69 3.68 19.52
CA THR A 73 6.74 2.82 20.24
C THR A 73 5.38 2.75 19.57
N ASP A 74 5.12 3.57 18.56
CA ASP A 74 3.84 3.50 17.86
C ASP A 74 3.78 2.15 17.12
N THR A 75 2.72 1.38 17.37
CA THR A 75 2.53 0.07 16.74
C THR A 75 1.66 0.17 15.49
N ILE A 76 0.82 1.19 15.43
CA ILE A 76 -0.06 1.51 14.31
C ILE A 76 0.02 3.01 14.06
N VAL A 77 0.28 3.39 12.81
CA VAL A 77 0.29 4.80 12.38
C VAL A 77 -0.57 4.97 11.13
N ASP A 78 -1.49 5.92 11.18
CA ASP A 78 -2.30 6.33 10.03
C ASP A 78 -1.75 7.58 9.37
N LEU A 79 -1.26 7.42 8.13
CA LEU A 79 -0.87 8.50 7.25
C LEU A 79 -2.10 9.04 6.52
N THR A 80 -2.97 9.73 7.28
CA THR A 80 -4.26 10.24 6.78
C THR A 80 -4.10 11.40 5.82
N LEU A 81 -4.91 11.41 4.76
CA LEU A 81 -4.99 12.49 3.79
C LEU A 81 -6.05 13.52 4.20
N PRO A 82 -5.80 14.84 4.04
CA PRO A 82 -6.81 15.86 4.32
C PRO A 82 -8.07 15.72 3.45
N GLN A 83 -7.88 15.27 2.21
CA GLN A 83 -8.96 14.96 1.27
C GLN A 83 -8.67 13.61 0.62
N PRO A 84 -9.70 12.74 0.46
CA PRO A 84 -9.50 11.47 -0.22
C PRO A 84 -9.06 11.66 -1.68
N VAL A 85 -8.12 10.84 -2.14
CA VAL A 85 -7.61 10.88 -3.51
C VAL A 85 -8.28 9.80 -4.36
N PRO A 86 -8.96 10.15 -5.46
CA PRO A 86 -9.54 9.16 -6.36
C PRO A 86 -8.46 8.40 -7.12
N LEU A 87 -8.57 7.07 -7.15
CA LEU A 87 -7.66 6.15 -7.82
C LEU A 87 -8.45 5.22 -8.73
N CYS A 88 -7.90 4.88 -9.90
CA CYS A 88 -8.51 3.96 -10.85
C CYS A 88 -7.42 3.24 -11.66
N GLY A 89 -7.58 1.93 -11.90
CA GLY A 89 -6.58 1.09 -12.57
C GLY A 89 -5.35 0.78 -11.71
N ASP A 90 -4.17 0.92 -12.30
CA ASP A 90 -2.87 0.52 -11.73
C ASP A 90 -2.17 1.63 -10.98
N ILE A 91 -1.99 1.41 -9.69
CA ILE A 91 -1.48 2.40 -8.77
C ILE A 91 -0.18 1.91 -8.17
N LYS A 92 0.83 2.78 -8.23
CA LYS A 92 2.05 2.62 -7.46
C LYS A 92 2.02 3.53 -6.25
N ILE A 93 2.29 2.98 -5.09
CA ILE A 93 2.59 3.73 -3.87
C ILE A 93 4.09 3.61 -3.61
N GLU A 94 4.74 4.75 -3.40
CA GLU A 94 6.14 4.83 -2.98
C GLU A 94 6.21 5.53 -1.63
N LEU A 95 6.77 4.85 -0.63
CA LEU A 95 6.94 5.36 0.73
C LEU A 95 8.39 5.80 0.93
N PHE A 96 8.59 6.95 1.55
CA PHE A 96 9.90 7.56 1.76
C PHE A 96 10.09 7.98 3.21
N HIS A 97 11.31 7.83 3.70
CA HIS A 97 11.78 8.45 4.92
C HIS A 97 12.42 9.81 4.57
N ASN A 98 11.93 10.88 5.17
CA ASN A 98 12.48 12.23 4.99
C ASN A 98 13.57 12.42 6.04
N THR A 99 14.82 12.50 5.60
CA THR A 99 15.96 12.65 6.50
C THR A 99 16.11 14.10 6.96
N ARG A 100 16.89 14.30 8.02
CA ARG A 100 17.21 15.64 8.55
C ARG A 100 17.97 16.54 7.54
N THR A 101 18.53 15.95 6.48
CA THR A 101 19.24 16.67 5.40
C THR A 101 18.34 16.98 4.20
N TYR A 102 17.01 16.95 4.37
CA TYR A 102 16.01 17.16 3.31
C TYR A 102 16.10 16.15 2.14
N ARG A 103 16.79 15.02 2.35
CA ARG A 103 16.83 13.93 1.37
C ARG A 103 15.70 12.94 1.63
N LYS A 104 15.21 12.31 0.57
CA LYS A 104 14.21 11.26 0.64
C LYS A 104 14.85 9.91 0.41
N GLU A 105 14.86 9.07 1.44
CA GLU A 105 15.29 7.68 1.34
C GLU A 105 14.06 6.81 1.06
N LYS A 106 14.10 6.00 0.00
CA LYS A 106 12.99 5.10 -0.33
C LYS A 106 12.92 3.99 0.72
N MET A 107 11.76 3.85 1.36
CA MET A 107 11.50 2.78 2.32
C MET A 107 10.99 1.53 1.61
N LEU A 108 9.87 1.67 0.90
CA LEU A 108 9.23 0.60 0.17
C LEU A 108 8.41 1.16 -0.99
N HIS A 109 8.00 0.28 -1.87
CA HIS A 109 6.96 0.60 -2.84
C HIS A 109 6.16 -0.65 -3.17
N PHE A 110 4.94 -0.47 -3.63
CA PHE A 110 4.11 -1.56 -4.11
C PHE A 110 3.17 -1.09 -5.21
N TRP A 111 2.79 -2.03 -6.06
CA TRP A 111 1.75 -1.84 -7.08
C TRP A 111 0.50 -2.60 -6.69
N PHE A 112 -0.66 -1.99 -6.92
CA PHE A 112 -1.93 -2.70 -6.87
C PHE A 112 -2.84 -2.17 -7.97
N ASN A 113 -3.77 -3.02 -8.40
CA ASN A 113 -4.84 -2.64 -9.29
C ASN A 113 -6.15 -2.53 -8.49
N THR A 114 -6.86 -1.44 -8.70
CA THR A 114 -8.10 -1.08 -7.99
C THR A 114 -9.25 -2.07 -8.17
N PHE A 115 -9.33 -2.78 -9.31
CA PHE A 115 -10.36 -3.79 -9.55
C PHE A 115 -10.33 -4.93 -8.52
N PHE A 116 -9.15 -5.27 -8.02
CA PHE A 116 -8.94 -6.42 -7.13
C PHE A 116 -8.97 -6.06 -5.64
N ILE A 117 -9.39 -4.85 -5.26
CA ILE A 117 -9.45 -4.44 -3.84
C ILE A 117 -10.42 -5.32 -3.06
N ASP A 118 -11.60 -5.60 -3.62
CA ASP A 118 -12.62 -6.43 -2.95
C ASP A 118 -12.12 -7.86 -2.72
N MET A 119 -11.34 -8.40 -3.67
CA MET A 119 -10.68 -9.70 -3.52
C MET A 119 -9.74 -9.72 -2.30
N HIS A 120 -8.96 -8.66 -2.10
CA HIS A 120 -8.06 -8.55 -0.95
C HIS A 120 -8.83 -8.39 0.37
N ILE A 121 -9.93 -7.64 0.37
CA ILE A 121 -10.79 -7.48 1.55
C ILE A 121 -11.37 -8.84 1.95
N ALA A 122 -11.91 -9.59 1.00
CA ALA A 122 -12.44 -10.92 1.26
C ALA A 122 -11.36 -11.88 1.80
N GLN A 123 -10.14 -11.83 1.26
CA GLN A 123 -9.01 -12.63 1.77
C GLN A 123 -8.61 -12.27 3.20
N GLN A 124 -8.58 -10.98 3.55
CA GLN A 124 -8.27 -10.53 4.92
C GLN A 124 -9.35 -10.96 5.91
N GLN A 125 -10.63 -10.88 5.53
CA GLN A 125 -11.75 -11.32 6.37
C GLN A 125 -11.72 -12.83 6.60
N ALA A 126 -11.43 -13.62 5.56
CA ALA A 126 -11.27 -15.06 5.68
C ALA A 126 -10.10 -15.42 6.62
N TRP A 127 -8.94 -14.77 6.48
CA TRP A 127 -7.79 -14.97 7.36
C TRP A 127 -8.12 -14.67 8.83
N ALA A 128 -8.77 -13.54 9.10
CA ALA A 128 -9.15 -13.16 10.46
C ALA A 128 -10.18 -14.14 11.07
N ALA A 129 -11.09 -14.70 10.25
CA ALA A 129 -12.07 -15.68 10.70
C ALA A 129 -11.43 -17.04 11.04
N ASP A 130 -10.38 -17.45 10.32
CA ASP A 130 -9.66 -18.71 10.56
C ASP A 130 -8.77 -18.64 11.82
N GLU A 131 -8.14 -17.49 12.12
CA GLU A 131 -7.42 -17.28 13.38
C GLU A 131 -8.35 -17.40 14.60
N HIS A 132 -9.59 -16.96 14.50
CA HIS A 132 -10.60 -17.10 15.55
C HIS A 132 -11.17 -18.51 15.72
N ARG A 133 -11.04 -19.39 14.71
CA ARG A 133 -11.43 -20.82 14.82
C ARG A 133 -10.33 -21.72 15.37
N SER A 134 -9.11 -21.20 15.47
CA SER A 134 -7.92 -21.95 15.87
C SER A 134 -7.55 -21.76 17.35
N LEU A 135 -8.44 -21.13 18.12
CA LEU A 135 -8.39 -20.93 19.58
C LEU A 135 -9.62 -21.59 20.22
#